data_AF-A0A4Q4YFJ9-F1
#
_entry.id   AF-A0A4Q4YFJ9-F1
#
_cell.length_a   1.000
_cell.length_b   1.000
_cell.length_c   1.000
_cell.angle_alpha   90.00
_cell.angle_beta   90.00
_cell.angle_gamma   90.00
#
_symmetry.space_group_name_H-M   'P 1'
#
loop_
_entity.id
_entity.type
_entity.pdbx_description
1 polymer ?
#
loop_
_entity_poly.entity_id
_entity_poly.type
_entity_poly.pdbx_seq_one_letter_code
_entity_poly.pdbx_strand_id
1 'polypeptide(L)'
;MIALIATDRHEFQQNNLGLNGVAYEADTAHSTIIIVPPPLLDVWEEQLEQHVVKLKMKWIRHHNKSRLSNATKLNDFDIVLTTYHTVSADWKNGIAHVVRNSSSRMAKAVCSIKATCRWAVTGTPIQNRMADLAALLKFLQIEPYDNVRRFDADITRLWKSGEAQEAINRLKRLTGWILLRRPKKTIDLPTRRDLRWPVEFSTDERALYDELKGQTIASVRDVSDSTYLPNSTTFVNVIQQINSLRMICSMGLHYEDPSPVTFAPPPWAQVKPC
;
A
#
# COMPACT_ATOMS: atom_id res chain seq x y z
N MET A 1 -4.03 -0.32 3.33
CA MET A 1 -3.58 -1.65 2.88
C MET A 1 -4.27 -1.96 1.56
N ILE A 2 -3.57 -2.59 0.63
CA ILE A 2 -4.06 -2.92 -0.72
C ILE A 2 -3.92 -4.43 -0.89
N ALA A 3 -4.97 -5.10 -1.34
CA ALA A 3 -4.93 -6.48 -1.82
C ALA A 3 -5.04 -6.46 -3.35
N LEU A 4 -4.13 -7.14 -4.03
CA LEU A 4 -4.15 -7.28 -5.48
C LEU A 4 -4.47 -8.73 -5.83
N ILE A 5 -5.43 -8.91 -6.74
CA ILE A 5 -5.93 -10.22 -7.13
C ILE A 5 -5.73 -10.36 -8.63
N ALA A 6 -5.18 -11.50 -9.03
CA ALA A 6 -4.96 -11.86 -10.42
C ALA A 6 -5.49 -13.28 -10.63
N THR A 7 -6.36 -13.48 -11.62
CA THR A 7 -7.01 -14.78 -11.86
C THR A 7 -7.03 -15.14 -13.34
N ASP A 8 -6.78 -16.41 -13.61
CA ASP A 8 -6.95 -17.05 -14.91
C ASP A 8 -8.14 -18.04 -14.92
N ARG A 9 -9.05 -17.91 -13.95
CA ARG A 9 -10.18 -18.84 -13.79
C ARG A 9 -11.37 -18.56 -14.73
N HIS A 10 -11.15 -17.90 -15.87
CA HIS A 10 -12.22 -17.60 -16.81
C HIS A 10 -12.09 -18.37 -18.12
N GLU A 11 -13.01 -19.32 -18.30
CA GLU A 11 -13.51 -19.73 -19.62
C GLU A 11 -14.26 -18.55 -20.26
N PHE A 12 -13.54 -17.60 -20.86
CA PHE A 12 -14.12 -16.88 -21.99
C PHE A 12 -13.81 -17.68 -23.26
N GLN A 13 -14.49 -18.80 -23.43
CA GLN A 13 -14.73 -19.34 -24.77
C GLN A 13 -15.66 -18.35 -25.50
N GLN A 14 -15.12 -17.23 -25.95
CA GLN A 14 -15.62 -16.62 -27.17
C GLN A 14 -14.82 -17.23 -28.31
N ASN A 15 -15.56 -17.74 -29.30
CA ASN A 15 -15.11 -18.20 -30.61
C ASN A 15 -14.21 -17.17 -31.32
N ASN A 16 -12.97 -17.02 -30.87
CA ASN A 16 -11.92 -16.36 -31.63
C ASN A 16 -11.21 -17.44 -32.44
N LEU A 17 -11.81 -17.80 -33.57
CA LEU A 17 -11.07 -18.19 -34.76
C LEU A 17 -10.20 -17.00 -35.19
N GLY A 18 -9.10 -16.80 -34.47
CA GLY A 18 -8.02 -15.89 -34.85
C GLY A 18 -7.22 -16.55 -35.98
N LEU A 19 -7.13 -15.84 -37.10
CA LEU A 19 -6.58 -16.24 -38.41
C LEU A 19 -5.10 -16.65 -38.46
N ASN A 20 -4.43 -16.95 -37.35
CA ASN A 20 -3.06 -17.46 -37.38
C ASN A 20 -2.87 -18.51 -36.27
N GLY A 21 -2.89 -19.78 -36.68
CA GLY A 21 -2.75 -20.96 -35.83
C GLY A 21 -1.38 -21.09 -35.18
N VAL A 22 -1.06 -20.21 -34.23
CA VAL A 22 0.03 -20.40 -33.27
C VAL A 22 -0.61 -20.52 -31.89
N ALA A 23 -0.87 -21.76 -31.48
CA ALA A 23 -1.20 -22.08 -30.10
C ALA A 23 0.04 -21.77 -29.24
N TYR A 24 -0.02 -20.67 -28.50
CA TYR A 24 0.86 -20.50 -27.36
C TYR A 24 0.30 -21.36 -26.22
N GLU A 25 0.75 -22.61 -26.11
CA GLU A 25 0.64 -23.39 -24.88
C GLU A 25 1.56 -22.75 -23.83
N ALA A 26 1.11 -21.65 -23.25
CA ALA A 26 1.57 -21.26 -21.94
C ALA A 26 0.84 -22.18 -20.95
N ASP A 27 1.59 -22.88 -20.11
CA ASP A 27 1.09 -23.67 -18.97
C ASP A 27 0.33 -22.74 -18.01
N THR A 28 -0.93 -22.45 -18.34
CA THR A 28 -1.77 -21.50 -17.60
C THR A 28 -2.34 -22.21 -16.39
N ALA A 29 -1.81 -21.88 -15.21
CA ALA A 29 -2.36 -22.36 -13.96
C ALA A 29 -3.76 -21.79 -13.75
N HIS A 30 -4.78 -22.66 -13.65
CA HIS A 30 -6.17 -22.27 -13.33
C HIS A 30 -6.33 -21.90 -11.85
N SER A 31 -5.56 -20.92 -11.38
CA SER A 31 -5.53 -20.47 -9.99
C SER A 31 -5.77 -18.97 -9.89
N THR A 32 -6.21 -18.54 -8.71
CA THR A 32 -6.37 -17.14 -8.34
C THR A 32 -5.29 -16.75 -7.33
N ILE A 33 -4.42 -15.84 -7.72
CA ILE A 33 -3.35 -15.33 -6.85
C ILE A 33 -3.87 -14.10 -6.11
N ILE A 34 -3.76 -14.13 -4.78
CA ILE A 34 -4.11 -13.01 -3.90
C ILE A 34 -2.83 -12.51 -3.23
N ILE A 35 -2.45 -11.27 -3.51
CA ILE A 35 -1.23 -10.62 -3.03
C ILE A 35 -1.59 -9.62 -1.93
N VAL A 36 -1.12 -9.86 -0.72
CA VAL A 36 -1.47 -9.09 0.48
C VAL A 36 -0.23 -8.73 1.31
N PRO A 37 -0.29 -7.69 2.17
CA PRO A 37 0.69 -7.48 3.22
C PRO A 37 0.79 -8.71 4.15
N PRO A 38 1.98 -9.03 4.70
CA PRO A 38 2.15 -10.20 5.57
C PRO A 38 1.15 -10.30 6.74
N PRO A 39 0.82 -9.21 7.47
CA PRO A 39 -0.14 -9.28 8.57
C PRO A 39 -1.57 -9.67 8.17
N LEU A 40 -1.89 -9.64 6.87
CA LEU A 40 -3.22 -10.02 6.38
C LEU A 40 -3.31 -11.49 5.96
N LEU A 41 -2.20 -12.23 5.89
CA LEU A 41 -2.24 -13.64 5.47
C LEU A 41 -3.14 -14.48 6.37
N ASP A 42 -2.96 -14.38 7.69
CA ASP A 42 -3.74 -15.13 8.66
C ASP A 42 -5.23 -14.73 8.59
N VAL A 43 -5.51 -13.43 8.49
CA VAL A 43 -6.88 -12.91 8.33
C VAL A 43 -7.55 -13.47 7.07
N TRP A 44 -6.84 -13.54 5.94
CA TRP A 44 -7.40 -14.09 4.71
C TRP A 44 -7.70 -15.58 4.83
N GLU A 45 -6.85 -16.36 5.50
CA GLU A 45 -7.11 -17.78 5.74
C GLU A 45 -8.34 -17.98 6.63
N GLU A 46 -8.44 -17.25 7.75
CA GLU A 46 -9.62 -17.30 8.61
C GLU A 46 -10.90 -16.96 7.85
N GLN A 47 -10.86 -15.92 6.99
CA GLN A 47 -12.02 -15.54 6.19
C GLN A 47 -12.36 -16.60 5.12
N LEU A 48 -11.37 -17.24 4.51
CA LEU A 48 -11.61 -18.36 3.60
C LEU A 48 -12.23 -19.54 4.34
N GLU A 49 -11.71 -19.91 5.52
CA GLU A 49 -12.27 -21.00 6.32
C GLU A 49 -13.72 -20.76 6.74
N GLN A 50 -14.08 -19.51 7.07
CA GLN A 50 -15.43 -19.15 7.50
C GLN A 50 -16.44 -19.07 6.36
N HIS A 51 -16.00 -18.62 5.17
CA HIS A 51 -16.91 -18.27 4.08
C HIS A 51 -16.88 -19.25 2.89
N VAL A 52 -15.90 -20.14 2.82
CA VAL A 52 -15.78 -21.13 1.75
C VAL A 52 -16.38 -22.47 2.22
N VAL A 53 -17.23 -23.06 1.39
CA VAL A 53 -17.76 -24.40 1.64
C VAL A 53 -16.61 -25.42 1.59
N LYS A 54 -16.44 -26.18 2.67
CA LYS A 54 -15.41 -27.21 2.79
C LYS A 54 -15.40 -28.14 1.55
N LEU A 55 -14.19 -28.48 1.08
CA LEU A 55 -13.92 -29.36 -0.05
C LEU A 55 -14.28 -28.81 -1.45
N LYS A 56 -14.93 -27.64 -1.58
CA LYS A 56 -15.24 -27.06 -2.89
C LYS A 56 -14.14 -26.19 -3.48
N MET A 57 -13.25 -25.68 -2.64
CA MET A 57 -12.19 -24.78 -3.08
C MET A 57 -10.96 -25.01 -2.19
N LYS A 58 -9.80 -25.18 -2.83
CA LYS A 58 -8.53 -25.42 -2.16
C LYS A 58 -7.69 -24.16 -2.22
N TRP A 59 -7.11 -23.77 -1.09
CA TRP A 59 -6.18 -22.65 -1.04
C TRP A 59 -4.87 -23.05 -0.37
N ILE A 60 -3.81 -22.29 -0.67
CA ILE A 60 -2.50 -22.46 -0.06
C ILE A 60 -1.82 -21.12 0.22
N ARG A 61 -1.07 -21.08 1.33
CA ARG A 61 -0.13 -20.01 1.65
C ARG A 61 1.20 -20.24 0.94
N HIS A 62 1.53 -19.36 0.01
CA HIS A 62 2.85 -19.27 -0.60
C HIS A 62 3.65 -18.14 0.04
N HIS A 63 4.21 -18.40 1.23
CA HIS A 63 5.02 -17.43 1.99
C HIS A 63 6.06 -18.11 2.90
N ASN A 64 7.27 -17.55 2.96
CA ASN A 64 8.35 -18.03 3.83
C ASN A 64 8.61 -19.55 3.72
N LYS A 65 8.40 -20.32 4.80
CA LYS A 65 8.64 -21.78 4.84
C LYS A 65 7.59 -22.60 4.08
N SER A 66 6.41 -22.05 3.81
CA SER A 66 5.34 -22.73 3.08
C SER A 66 5.40 -22.47 1.57
N ARG A 67 6.50 -21.92 1.07
CA ARG A 67 6.66 -21.65 -0.37
C ARG A 67 6.66 -22.94 -1.17
N LEU A 68 5.88 -22.96 -2.23
CA LEU A 68 5.91 -24.02 -3.23
C LEU A 68 7.23 -23.94 -4.00
N SER A 69 7.89 -25.09 -4.13
CA SER A 69 9.16 -25.21 -4.87
C SER A 69 8.95 -25.26 -6.39
N ASN A 70 7.80 -25.80 -6.84
CA ASN A 70 7.50 -26.05 -8.23
C ASN A 70 6.19 -25.36 -8.62
N ALA A 71 6.18 -24.68 -9.76
CA ALA A 71 5.00 -23.99 -10.30
C ALA A 71 3.87 -24.97 -10.66
N THR A 72 4.18 -26.21 -11.06
CA THR A 72 3.18 -27.24 -11.40
C THR A 72 2.27 -27.61 -10.23
N LYS A 73 2.72 -27.46 -8.99
CA LYS A 73 1.87 -27.68 -7.80
C LYS A 73 0.86 -26.56 -7.57
N LEU A 74 0.98 -25.42 -8.25
CA LEU A 74 0.00 -24.33 -8.17
C LEU A 74 -1.33 -24.76 -8.81
N ASN A 75 -1.30 -25.68 -9.77
CA ASN A 75 -2.49 -26.19 -10.46
C ASN A 75 -3.42 -27.00 -9.55
N ASP A 76 -2.91 -27.48 -8.40
CA ASP A 76 -3.70 -28.24 -7.42
C ASP A 76 -4.58 -27.34 -6.53
N PHE A 77 -4.39 -26.02 -6.60
CA PHE A 77 -5.04 -25.04 -5.73
C PHE A 77 -5.81 -24.00 -6.53
N ASP A 78 -7.04 -23.71 -6.10
CA ASP A 78 -7.86 -22.64 -6.67
C ASP A 78 -7.36 -21.25 -6.26
N ILE A 79 -6.81 -21.13 -5.04
CA ILE A 79 -6.35 -19.85 -4.47
C ILE A 79 -4.92 -19.98 -3.93
N VAL A 80 -4.07 -19.02 -4.30
CA VAL A 80 -2.71 -18.90 -3.79
C VAL A 80 -2.56 -17.57 -3.06
N LEU A 81 -2.44 -17.63 -1.74
CA LEU A 81 -2.18 -16.46 -0.89
C LEU A 81 -0.68 -16.19 -0.84
N THR A 82 -0.27 -14.99 -1.20
CA THR A 82 1.14 -14.61 -1.18
C THR A 82 1.35 -13.14 -0.81
N THR A 83 2.60 -12.72 -0.75
CA THR A 83 2.99 -11.35 -0.40
C THR A 83 3.77 -10.69 -1.52
N TYR A 84 3.72 -9.37 -1.54
CA TYR A 84 4.48 -8.55 -2.49
C TYR A 84 5.98 -8.89 -2.53
N HIS A 85 6.57 -9.16 -1.35
CA HIS A 85 7.98 -9.54 -1.24
C HIS A 85 8.25 -10.93 -1.81
N THR A 86 7.36 -11.89 -1.54
CA THR A 86 7.48 -13.25 -2.07
C THR A 86 7.41 -13.24 -3.60
N VAL A 87 6.42 -12.56 -4.19
CA VAL A 87 6.31 -12.37 -5.64
C VAL A 87 7.57 -11.74 -6.21
N SER A 88 8.11 -10.69 -5.56
CA SER A 88 9.36 -10.07 -6.00
C SER A 88 10.56 -11.00 -5.94
N ALA A 89 10.61 -11.93 -4.98
CA ALA A 89 11.71 -12.88 -4.83
C ALA A 89 11.61 -14.01 -5.87
N ASP A 90 10.42 -14.53 -6.13
CA ASP A 90 10.18 -15.55 -7.15
C ASP A 90 10.46 -15.02 -8.56
N TRP A 91 10.07 -13.78 -8.83
CA TRP A 91 10.39 -13.09 -10.07
C TRP A 91 11.90 -12.97 -10.30
N LYS A 92 12.69 -12.72 -9.23
CA LYS A 92 14.16 -12.68 -9.32
C LYS A 92 14.75 -14.06 -9.65
N ASN A 93 14.16 -15.13 -9.13
CA ASN A 93 14.69 -16.49 -9.24
C ASN A 93 14.34 -17.18 -10.57
N GLY A 94 13.79 -16.46 -11.56
CA GLY A 94 13.54 -16.99 -12.90
C GLY A 94 12.17 -17.66 -13.08
N ILE A 95 11.29 -17.64 -12.06
CA ILE A 95 9.91 -18.13 -12.20
C ILE A 95 9.06 -17.15 -13.05
N ALA A 96 9.58 -15.94 -13.30
CA ALA A 96 9.03 -14.99 -14.26
C ALA A 96 10.16 -14.17 -14.89
N HIS A 97 10.56 -14.55 -16.10
CA HIS A 97 11.67 -13.91 -16.82
C HIS A 97 11.28 -12.55 -17.43
N VAL A 98 12.30 -11.68 -17.49
CA VAL A 98 12.43 -10.41 -18.24
C VAL A 98 11.83 -9.17 -17.55
N VAL A 99 12.69 -8.24 -17.12
CA VAL A 99 12.68 -6.78 -17.40
C VAL A 99 13.68 -6.06 -16.47
N ARG A 100 14.77 -5.55 -17.04
CA ARG A 100 15.72 -4.67 -16.34
C ARG A 100 15.19 -3.22 -16.30
N ASN A 101 15.46 -2.51 -15.19
CA ASN A 101 15.58 -1.04 -15.02
C ASN A 101 14.47 -0.13 -14.38
N SER A 102 14.90 0.67 -13.39
CA SER A 102 14.36 1.89 -12.72
C SER A 102 13.09 1.92 -11.82
N SER A 103 11.98 1.20 -12.05
CA SER A 103 10.86 1.19 -11.06
C SER A 103 11.06 0.16 -9.95
N SER A 104 10.40 0.30 -8.79
CA SER A 104 10.61 -0.63 -7.66
C SER A 104 10.46 -2.10 -8.12
N ARG A 105 11.43 -2.95 -7.76
CA ARG A 105 11.50 -4.35 -8.20
C ARG A 105 10.19 -5.10 -7.94
N MET A 106 9.59 -4.80 -6.80
CA MET A 106 8.31 -5.33 -6.36
C MET A 106 7.15 -4.93 -7.28
N ALA A 107 7.02 -3.64 -7.62
CA ALA A 107 5.94 -3.17 -8.50
C ALA A 107 6.02 -3.80 -9.88
N LYS A 108 7.23 -4.02 -10.41
CA LYS A 108 7.42 -4.71 -11.70
C LYS A 108 7.02 -6.16 -11.64
N ALA A 109 7.50 -6.88 -10.63
CA ALA A 109 7.19 -8.30 -10.45
C ALA A 109 5.67 -8.50 -10.43
N VAL A 110 4.97 -7.69 -9.65
CA VAL A 110 3.50 -7.73 -9.54
C VAL A 110 2.80 -7.36 -10.85
N CYS A 111 3.24 -6.31 -11.55
CA CYS A 111 2.64 -5.93 -12.83
C CYS A 111 2.91 -6.95 -13.95
N SER A 112 4.02 -7.71 -13.86
CA SER A 112 4.42 -8.71 -14.86
C SER A 112 3.66 -10.03 -14.76
N ILE A 113 2.91 -10.25 -13.67
CA ILE A 113 2.02 -11.41 -13.54
C ILE A 113 1.08 -11.39 -14.72
N LYS A 114 1.01 -12.48 -15.47
CA LYS A 114 0.00 -12.67 -16.53
C LYS A 114 -1.27 -13.16 -15.86
N ALA A 115 -2.38 -12.51 -16.18
CA ALA A 115 -3.70 -12.89 -15.68
C ALA A 115 -4.80 -12.30 -16.57
N THR A 116 -5.88 -13.04 -16.74
CA THR A 116 -7.05 -12.69 -17.54
C THR A 116 -7.92 -11.64 -16.85
N CYS A 117 -8.08 -11.75 -15.53
CA CYS A 117 -8.81 -10.75 -14.74
C CYS A 117 -7.98 -10.27 -13.57
N ARG A 118 -8.09 -8.97 -13.26
CA ARG A 118 -7.31 -8.30 -12.23
C ARG A 118 -8.19 -7.40 -11.38
N TRP A 119 -8.02 -7.49 -10.06
CA TRP A 119 -8.75 -6.67 -9.10
C TRP A 119 -7.78 -6.01 -8.13
N ALA A 120 -8.07 -4.77 -7.76
CA ALA A 120 -7.36 -4.06 -6.72
C ALA A 120 -8.34 -3.63 -5.62
N VAL A 121 -8.19 -4.19 -4.43
CA VAL A 121 -9.05 -3.91 -3.28
C VAL A 121 -8.28 -3.00 -2.32
N THR A 122 -8.75 -1.76 -2.18
CA THR A 122 -8.13 -0.75 -1.32
C THR A 122 -9.19 0.20 -0.76
N GLY A 123 -9.06 0.53 0.54
CA GLY A 123 -9.93 1.53 1.17
C GLY A 123 -9.59 2.97 0.73
N THR A 124 -8.37 3.20 0.25
CA THR A 124 -7.83 4.52 -0.11
C THR A 124 -6.98 4.37 -1.39
N PRO A 125 -7.59 4.42 -2.59
CA PRO A 125 -6.88 4.20 -3.85
C PRO A 125 -5.86 5.30 -4.18
N ILE A 126 -6.07 6.51 -3.65
CA ILE A 126 -5.12 7.62 -3.70
C ILE A 126 -4.73 7.88 -2.24
N GLN A 127 -3.52 7.48 -1.85
CA GLN A 127 -3.05 7.66 -0.47
C GLN A 127 -2.28 8.96 -0.33
N ASN A 128 -1.20 9.10 -1.11
CA ASN A 128 -0.25 10.20 -0.93
C ASN A 128 0.00 10.96 -2.23
N ARG A 129 -0.03 10.29 -3.39
CA ARG A 129 0.34 10.88 -4.69
C ARG A 129 -0.50 10.34 -5.83
N MET A 130 -0.63 11.11 -6.91
CA MET A 130 -1.27 10.66 -8.17
C MET A 130 -0.57 9.44 -8.78
N ALA A 131 0.72 9.27 -8.51
CA ALA A 131 1.49 8.09 -8.90
C ALA A 131 0.95 6.78 -8.31
N ASP A 132 0.28 6.82 -7.15
CA ASP A 132 -0.31 5.64 -6.52
C ASP A 132 -1.43 5.08 -7.40
N LEU A 133 -2.26 5.96 -7.98
CA LEU A 133 -3.31 5.56 -8.91
C LEU A 133 -2.71 5.06 -10.23
N ALA A 134 -1.70 5.73 -10.77
CA ALA A 134 -1.02 5.28 -11.98
C ALA A 134 -0.45 3.85 -11.83
N ALA A 135 0.08 3.52 -10.66
CA ALA A 135 0.56 2.17 -10.36
C ALA A 135 -0.59 1.14 -10.35
N LEU A 136 -1.75 1.49 -9.80
CA LEU A 136 -2.94 0.63 -9.82
C LEU A 136 -3.46 0.42 -11.25
N LEU A 137 -3.57 1.48 -12.05
CA LEU A 137 -4.00 1.41 -13.45
C LEU A 137 -3.07 0.54 -14.29
N LYS A 138 -1.76 0.65 -14.04
CA LYS A 138 -0.74 -0.22 -14.64
C LYS A 138 -0.90 -1.67 -14.25
N PHE A 139 -1.14 -1.97 -12.96
CA PHE A 139 -1.41 -3.34 -12.53
C PHE A 139 -2.67 -3.90 -13.19
N LEU A 140 -3.75 -3.12 -13.22
CA LEU A 140 -5.05 -3.48 -13.81
C LEU A 140 -5.02 -3.56 -15.35
N GLN A 141 -3.95 -3.09 -16.00
CA GLN A 141 -3.79 -3.03 -17.45
C GLN A 141 -4.90 -2.24 -18.17
N ILE A 142 -5.29 -1.09 -17.59
CA ILE A 142 -6.32 -0.22 -18.18
C ILE A 142 -5.71 0.68 -19.26
N GLU A 143 -5.91 0.35 -20.52
CA GLU A 143 -5.49 1.18 -21.65
C GLU A 143 -6.29 2.51 -21.68
N PRO A 144 -5.66 3.67 -21.99
CA PRO A 144 -4.25 3.90 -22.32
C PRO A 144 -3.37 4.27 -21.11
N TYR A 145 -3.90 4.15 -19.89
CA TYR A 145 -3.29 4.62 -18.65
C TYR A 145 -2.45 3.57 -17.92
N ASP A 146 -2.36 2.37 -18.47
CA ASP A 146 -1.33 1.38 -18.15
C ASP A 146 0.09 1.91 -18.49
N ASN A 147 0.16 2.84 -19.47
CA ASN A 147 1.33 3.63 -19.75
C ASN A 147 1.40 4.91 -18.90
N VAL A 148 2.31 4.89 -17.91
CA VAL A 148 2.55 6.01 -16.99
C VAL A 148 2.83 7.33 -17.70
N ARG A 149 3.49 7.32 -18.87
CA ARG A 149 3.77 8.57 -19.62
C ARG A 149 2.50 9.25 -20.13
N ARG A 150 1.50 8.46 -20.55
CA ARG A 150 0.20 8.99 -20.99
C ARG A 150 -0.59 9.53 -19.80
N PHE A 151 -0.63 8.76 -18.70
CA PHE A 151 -1.23 9.24 -17.47
C PHE A 151 -0.61 10.56 -16.99
N ASP A 152 0.71 10.68 -17.07
CA ASP A 152 1.40 11.91 -16.69
C ASP A 152 1.08 13.08 -17.61
N ALA A 153 1.04 12.86 -18.93
CA ALA A 153 0.71 13.91 -19.90
C ALA A 153 -0.72 14.43 -19.75
N ASP A 154 -1.66 13.53 -19.45
CA ASP A 154 -3.11 13.80 -19.47
C ASP A 154 -3.69 14.19 -18.11
N ILE A 155 -3.04 13.81 -17.00
CA ILE A 155 -3.54 14.01 -15.63
C ILE A 155 -2.48 14.71 -14.76
N THR A 156 -1.30 14.11 -14.58
CA THR A 156 -0.28 14.65 -13.65
C THR A 156 0.20 16.03 -14.05
N ARG A 157 0.39 16.30 -15.35
CA ARG A 157 0.85 17.59 -15.87
C ARG A 157 -0.20 18.68 -15.64
N LEU A 158 -1.47 18.40 -15.91
CA LEU A 158 -2.58 19.33 -15.67
C LEU A 158 -2.71 19.68 -14.18
N TRP A 159 -2.44 18.71 -13.30
CA TRP A 159 -2.39 18.94 -11.87
C TRP A 159 -1.29 19.94 -11.46
N LYS A 160 -0.15 19.94 -12.18
CA LYS A 160 1.00 20.81 -11.90
C LYS A 160 0.92 22.18 -12.60
N SER A 161 0.25 22.29 -13.75
CA SER A 161 0.15 23.52 -14.54
C SER A 161 -0.87 24.54 -14.00
N GLY A 162 -1.57 24.23 -12.91
CA GLY A 162 -2.63 25.08 -12.35
C GLY A 162 -4.04 24.74 -12.86
N GLU A 163 -4.18 23.81 -13.80
CA GLU A 163 -5.47 23.34 -14.34
C GLU A 163 -6.03 22.14 -13.55
N ALA A 164 -5.94 22.20 -12.22
CA ALA A 164 -6.30 21.09 -11.35
C ALA A 164 -7.77 20.64 -11.52
N GLN A 165 -8.68 21.56 -11.83
CA GLN A 165 -10.09 21.24 -12.00
C GLN A 165 -10.34 20.30 -13.19
N GLU A 166 -9.63 20.51 -14.30
CA GLU A 166 -9.76 19.64 -15.47
C GLU A 166 -9.15 18.26 -15.20
N ALA A 167 -8.01 18.20 -14.50
CA ALA A 167 -7.44 16.94 -14.04
C ALA A 167 -8.42 16.15 -13.15
N ILE A 168 -9.12 16.83 -12.23
CA ILE A 168 -10.16 16.22 -11.39
C ILE A 168 -11.32 15.69 -12.23
N ASN A 169 -11.79 16.44 -13.23
CA ASN A 169 -12.89 16.02 -14.09
C ASN A 169 -12.54 14.76 -14.88
N ARG A 170 -11.33 14.71 -15.46
CA ARG A 170 -10.81 13.52 -16.15
C ARG A 170 -10.71 12.32 -15.21
N LEU A 171 -10.20 12.55 -14.00
CA LEU A 171 -10.10 11.52 -12.96
C LEU A 171 -11.46 10.98 -12.57
N LYS A 172 -12.46 11.84 -12.34
CA LYS A 172 -13.83 11.44 -12.01
C LYS A 172 -14.44 10.58 -13.11
N ARG A 173 -14.25 10.95 -14.37
CA ARG A 173 -14.71 10.16 -15.52
C ARG A 173 -14.05 8.78 -15.52
N LEU A 174 -12.72 8.73 -15.49
CA LEU A 174 -11.97 7.47 -15.47
C LEU A 174 -12.39 6.58 -14.31
N THR A 175 -12.41 7.15 -13.10
CA THR A 175 -12.71 6.41 -11.88
C THR A 175 -14.16 5.94 -11.82
N GLY A 176 -15.10 6.63 -12.46
CA GLY A 176 -16.50 6.22 -12.54
C GLY A 176 -16.74 4.89 -13.26
N TRP A 177 -15.85 4.50 -14.19
CA TRP A 177 -15.96 3.24 -14.93
C TRP A 177 -15.25 2.07 -14.28
N ILE A 178 -14.16 2.33 -13.55
CA ILE A 178 -13.25 1.28 -13.06
C ILE A 178 -13.31 1.07 -11.55
N LEU A 179 -13.82 2.03 -10.77
CA LEU A 179 -13.91 1.90 -9.31
C LEU A 179 -15.36 1.73 -8.85
N LEU A 180 -15.57 0.67 -8.07
CA LEU A 180 -16.75 0.53 -7.22
C LEU A 180 -16.42 1.04 -5.81
N ARG A 181 -16.99 2.20 -5.43
CA ARG A 181 -16.81 2.78 -4.09
C ARG A 181 -18.16 3.00 -3.41
N ARG A 182 -18.38 2.32 -2.29
CA ARG A 182 -19.55 2.54 -1.42
C ARG A 182 -19.23 3.57 -0.32
N PRO A 183 -20.01 4.64 -0.16
CA PRO A 183 -19.77 5.64 0.88
C PRO A 183 -20.17 5.12 2.27
N LYS A 184 -19.57 5.68 3.34
CA LYS A 184 -19.90 5.29 4.73
C LYS A 184 -21.37 5.46 5.09
N LYS A 185 -22.09 6.39 4.43
CA LYS A 185 -23.53 6.62 4.63
C LYS A 185 -24.42 5.42 4.27
N THR A 186 -23.86 4.37 3.65
CA THR A 186 -24.61 3.14 3.33
C THR A 186 -24.90 2.28 4.56
N ILE A 187 -24.21 2.51 5.68
CA ILE A 187 -24.39 1.77 6.94
C ILE A 187 -24.73 2.77 8.05
N ASP A 188 -25.70 2.42 8.89
CA ASP A 188 -26.05 3.22 10.06
C ASP A 188 -25.01 2.98 11.16
N LEU A 189 -24.04 3.88 11.25
CA LEU A 189 -22.99 3.85 12.26
C LEU A 189 -23.28 4.93 13.31
N PRO A 190 -23.00 4.66 14.61
CA PRO A 190 -23.09 5.67 15.64
C PRO A 190 -22.26 6.92 15.30
N THR A 191 -22.73 8.09 15.74
CA THR A 191 -22.03 9.36 15.52
C THR A 191 -20.63 9.32 16.10
N ARG A 192 -19.62 9.50 15.24
CA ARG A 192 -18.22 9.63 15.65
C ARG A 192 -18.06 10.87 16.55
N ARG A 193 -17.53 10.67 17.76
CA ARG A 193 -17.15 11.76 18.68
C ARG A 193 -15.63 11.84 18.75
N ASP A 194 -15.07 12.93 18.23
CA ASP A 194 -13.64 13.22 18.35
C ASP A 194 -13.43 14.12 19.58
N LEU A 195 -12.74 13.61 20.59
CA LEU A 195 -12.39 14.36 21.80
C LEU A 195 -10.94 14.82 21.72
N ARG A 196 -10.69 16.10 21.98
CA ARG A 196 -9.33 16.66 22.07
C ARG A 196 -9.03 16.96 23.52
N TRP A 197 -8.13 16.19 24.11
CA TRP A 197 -7.61 16.43 25.45
C TRP A 197 -6.22 17.06 25.33
N PRO A 198 -6.08 18.37 25.61
CA PRO A 198 -4.75 18.95 25.74
C PRO A 198 -4.05 18.33 26.94
N VAL A 199 -2.80 17.92 26.76
CA VAL A 199 -1.93 17.43 27.82
C VAL A 199 -0.86 18.49 28.03
N GLU A 200 -0.68 18.92 29.27
CA GLU A 200 0.38 19.83 29.63
C GLU A 200 1.60 19.05 30.10
N PHE A 201 2.78 19.47 29.63
CA PHE A 201 4.03 18.96 30.18
C PHE A 201 4.17 19.38 31.64
N SER A 202 4.78 18.50 32.42
CA SER A 202 5.38 18.88 33.69
C SER A 202 6.47 19.95 33.48
N THR A 203 6.88 20.60 34.57
CA THR A 203 7.95 21.62 34.53
C THR A 203 9.23 21.08 33.92
N ASP A 204 9.58 19.84 34.24
CA ASP A 204 10.84 19.22 33.83
C ASP A 204 10.77 18.78 32.36
N GLU A 205 9.65 18.19 31.94
CA GLU A 205 9.40 17.86 30.53
C GLU A 205 9.36 19.11 29.65
N ARG A 206 8.79 20.20 30.16
CA ARG A 206 8.74 21.49 29.46
C ARG A 206 10.15 22.03 29.25
N ALA A 207 10.99 21.99 30.28
CA ALA A 207 12.37 22.45 30.21
C ALA A 207 13.17 21.66 29.16
N LEU A 208 13.09 20.32 29.20
CA LEU A 208 13.73 19.44 28.20
C LEU A 208 13.23 19.72 26.78
N TYR A 209 11.91 19.88 26.62
CA TYR A 209 11.32 20.17 25.32
C TYR A 209 11.75 21.53 24.77
N ASP A 210 11.74 22.58 25.59
CA ASP A 210 12.10 23.93 25.16
C ASP A 210 13.60 24.07 24.85
N GLU A 211 14.47 23.33 25.55
CA GLU A 211 15.89 23.22 25.22
C GLU A 211 16.11 22.67 23.80
N LEU A 212 15.57 21.47 23.51
CA LEU A 212 15.71 20.84 22.21
C LEU A 212 14.98 21.60 21.09
N LYS A 213 13.87 22.25 21.42
CA LYS A 213 13.16 23.12 20.50
C LYS A 213 14.01 24.33 20.12
N GLY A 214 14.72 24.94 21.09
CA GLY A 214 15.67 26.01 20.83
C GLY A 214 16.75 25.59 19.82
N GLN A 215 17.36 24.42 20.04
CA GLN A 215 18.36 23.84 19.14
C GLN A 215 17.79 23.56 17.73
N THR A 216 16.57 23.03 17.66
CA THR A 216 15.88 22.75 16.40
C THR A 216 15.58 24.03 15.63
N ILE A 217 15.09 25.06 16.30
CA ILE A 217 14.79 26.37 15.68
C ILE A 217 16.07 27.02 15.14
N ALA A 218 17.17 26.98 15.91
CA ALA A 218 18.46 27.49 15.46
C ALA A 218 18.94 26.76 14.20
N SER A 219 18.89 25.42 14.22
CA SER A 219 19.24 24.59 13.08
C SER A 219 18.39 24.89 11.83
N VAL A 220 17.09 25.14 11.99
CA VAL A 220 16.19 25.51 10.87
C VAL A 220 16.52 26.90 10.33
N ARG A 221 16.85 27.85 11.20
CA ARG A 221 17.23 29.21 10.80
C ARG A 221 18.53 29.21 10.00
N ASP A 222 19.55 28.50 10.47
CA ASP A 222 20.83 28.38 9.77
C ASP A 222 20.66 27.85 8.34
N VAL A 223 19.72 26.92 8.15
CA VAL A 223 19.37 26.37 6.82
C VAL A 223 18.63 27.36 5.95
N SER A 224 17.79 28.20 6.57
CA SER A 224 16.99 29.21 5.86
C SER A 224 17.84 30.41 5.44
N ASP A 225 18.84 30.78 6.26
CA ASP A 225 19.73 31.91 6.04
C ASP A 225 20.93 31.53 5.13
N SER A 226 21.18 30.24 4.93
CA SER A 226 22.15 29.75 3.95
C SER A 226 21.71 30.08 2.52
N THR A 227 22.53 30.83 1.80
CA THR A 227 22.35 31.13 0.36
C THR A 227 22.38 29.88 -0.53
N TYR A 228 22.97 28.78 -0.05
CA TYR A 228 23.04 27.52 -0.77
C TYR A 228 21.79 26.67 -0.52
N LEU A 229 21.30 26.02 -1.58
CA LEU A 229 20.21 25.05 -1.50
C LEU A 229 20.53 23.99 -0.43
N PRO A 230 19.60 23.69 0.49
CA PRO A 230 19.81 22.69 1.53
C PRO A 230 20.18 21.35 0.89
N ASN A 231 21.30 20.75 1.31
CA ASN A 231 21.62 19.40 0.90
C ASN A 231 20.67 18.40 1.60
N SER A 232 20.54 17.20 1.01
CA SER A 232 19.64 16.15 1.52
C SER A 232 19.94 15.79 2.99
N THR A 233 21.21 15.82 3.39
CA THR A 233 21.66 15.50 4.76
C THR A 233 21.17 16.51 5.80
N THR A 234 21.23 17.80 5.48
CA THR A 234 20.79 18.87 6.39
C THR A 234 19.28 18.82 6.61
N PHE A 235 18.51 18.55 5.55
CA PHE A 235 17.07 18.34 5.67
C PHE A 235 16.72 17.11 6.52
N VAL A 236 17.48 16.01 6.36
CA VAL A 236 17.33 14.82 7.20
C VAL A 236 17.62 15.12 8.67
N ASN A 237 18.65 15.92 8.98
CA ASN A 237 19.00 16.32 10.34
C ASN A 237 17.87 17.13 11.00
N VAL A 238 17.28 18.09 10.29
CA VAL A 238 16.12 18.86 10.79
C VAL A 238 14.93 17.95 11.05
N ILE A 239 14.63 17.00 10.16
CA ILE A 239 13.56 16.02 10.37
C ILE A 239 13.82 15.17 11.61
N GLN A 240 15.06 14.75 11.84
CA GLN A 240 15.44 13.98 13.03
C GLN A 240 15.20 14.79 14.30
N GLN A 241 15.57 16.08 14.33
CA GLN A 241 15.30 16.97 15.46
C GLN A 241 13.80 17.17 15.71
N ILE A 242 13.01 17.40 14.66
CA ILE A 242 11.54 17.46 14.77
C ILE A 242 10.98 16.13 15.30
N ASN A 243 11.55 15.01 14.88
CA ASN A 243 11.13 13.70 15.39
C ASN A 243 11.47 13.53 16.87
N SER A 244 12.63 13.99 17.34
CA SER A 244 12.98 14.00 18.76
C SER A 244 11.98 14.81 19.59
N LEU A 245 11.57 15.99 19.11
CA LEU A 245 10.50 16.77 19.76
C LEU A 245 9.19 15.98 19.85
N ARG A 246 8.80 15.26 18.80
CA ARG A 246 7.59 14.40 18.80
C ARG A 246 7.71 13.22 19.76
N MET A 247 8.91 12.64 19.89
CA MET A 247 9.17 11.56 20.83
C MET A 247 9.06 12.06 22.27
N ILE A 248 9.58 13.25 22.59
CA ILE A 248 9.42 13.86 23.92
C ILE A 248 7.96 14.15 24.23
N CYS A 249 7.18 14.64 23.25
CA CYS A 249 5.73 14.78 23.44
C CYS A 249 5.03 13.45 23.80
N SER A 250 5.62 12.30 23.44
CA SER A 250 5.04 10.98 23.66
C SER A 250 5.58 10.26 24.90
N MET A 251 6.85 10.48 25.24
CA MET A 251 7.59 9.75 26.28
C MET A 251 8.03 10.62 27.47
N GLY A 252 7.94 11.94 27.36
CA GLY A 252 8.38 12.87 28.41
C GLY A 252 9.86 12.70 28.74
N LEU A 253 10.17 12.64 30.05
CA LEU A 253 11.53 12.47 30.58
C LEU A 253 12.16 11.12 30.25
N HIS A 254 11.37 10.12 29.84
CA HIS A 254 11.87 8.79 29.46
C HIS A 254 12.51 8.76 28.07
N TYR A 255 12.61 9.90 27.39
CA TYR A 255 13.32 9.99 26.12
C TYR A 255 14.80 9.59 26.24
N GLU A 256 15.45 9.88 27.38
CA GLU A 256 16.87 9.62 27.60
C GLU A 256 17.16 8.29 28.34
N ASP A 257 16.18 7.74 29.06
CA ASP A 257 16.32 6.48 29.80
C ASP A 257 15.42 5.38 29.17
N PRO A 258 16.00 4.38 28.49
CA PRO A 258 15.27 3.28 27.86
C PRO A 258 14.76 2.22 28.85
N SER A 259 14.91 2.42 30.16
CA SER A 259 14.41 1.51 31.18
C SER A 259 12.89 1.32 31.06
N PRO A 260 12.36 0.08 31.13
CA PRO A 260 10.93 -0.17 30.99
C PRO A 260 10.17 0.43 32.18
N VAL A 261 9.34 1.43 31.90
CA VAL A 261 8.48 2.08 32.91
C VAL A 261 7.07 1.51 32.83
N THR A 262 6.59 0.94 33.93
CA THR A 262 5.17 0.59 34.09
C THR A 262 4.37 1.83 34.41
N PHE A 263 3.69 2.38 33.41
CA PHE A 263 2.70 3.44 33.62
C PHE A 263 1.44 2.84 34.26
N ALA A 264 0.89 3.52 35.28
CA ALA A 264 -0.47 3.26 35.70
C ALA A 264 -1.43 3.55 34.53
N PRO A 265 -2.47 2.73 34.32
CA PRO A 265 -3.40 2.96 33.22
C PRO A 265 -4.04 4.33 33.38
N PRO A 266 -4.01 5.17 32.33
CA PRO A 266 -4.54 6.52 32.43
C PRO A 266 -6.06 6.48 32.67
N PRO A 267 -6.66 7.56 33.23
CA PRO A 267 -8.07 7.57 33.61
C PRO A 267 -9.03 7.20 32.47
N TRP A 268 -8.66 7.52 31.23
CA TRP A 268 -9.44 7.20 30.04
C TRP A 268 -9.38 5.71 29.64
N ALA A 269 -8.35 4.97 30.07
CA ALA A 269 -8.27 3.52 29.85
C ALA A 269 -9.24 2.73 30.76
N GLN A 270 -9.82 3.38 31.77
CA GLN A 270 -10.87 2.83 32.62
C GLN A 270 -12.28 3.08 32.09
N VAL A 271 -12.43 3.82 31.00
CA VAL A 271 -13.72 4.05 30.35
C VAL A 271 -14.11 2.76 29.63
N LYS A 272 -15.03 1.99 30.24
CA LYS A 272 -15.60 0.81 29.60
C LYS A 272 -16.20 1.20 28.24
N PRO A 273 -15.92 0.47 27.16
CA PRO A 273 -16.64 0.66 25.92
C PRO A 273 -18.14 0.46 26.20
N CYS A 274 -18.95 1.44 25.80
CA CYS A 274 -20.41 1.34 25.84
C CYS A 274 -20.90 0.29 24.84
#